data_AF-A0A0J7KJ21-F1
#
_entry.id   AF-A0A0J7KJ21-F1
#
_cell.length_a   1.000
_cell.length_b   1.000
_cell.length_c   1.000
_cell.angle_alpha   90.00
_cell.angle_beta   90.00
_cell.angle_gamma   90.00
#
_symmetry.space_group_name_H-M   'P 1'
#
loop_
_entity.id
_entity.type
_entity.pdbx_description
1 polymer ?
#
loop_
_entity_poly.entity_id
_entity_poly.type
_entity_poly.pdbx_seq_one_letter_code
_entity_poly.pdbx_strand_id
1 'polypeptide(L)'
;MELKCEGLLQEQRDLYGRISRVVENLRKLGQANITQGAVQSRLTLLDKYWSRFEEQHTILRTEHKDALKQQDYTKSDFVSKVEEAYQDQKSTL
;
A
#
# COMPACT_ATOMS: atom_id res chain seq x y z
N MET A 1 -21.61 -6.86 8.81
CA MET A 1 -20.44 -7.53 8.20
C MET A 1 -19.99 -6.84 6.91
N GLU A 2 -20.89 -6.42 6.02
CA GLU A 2 -20.54 -5.71 4.76
C GLU A 2 -19.78 -4.39 4.96
N LEU A 3 -20.21 -3.54 5.91
CA LEU A 3 -19.51 -2.27 6.23
C LEU A 3 -18.02 -2.45 6.62
N LYS A 4 -17.67 -3.60 7.22
CA LYS A 4 -16.28 -3.93 7.58
C LYS A 4 -15.45 -4.25 6.32
N CYS A 5 -16.04 -4.98 5.37
CA CYS A 5 -15.39 -5.32 4.10
C CYS A 5 -15.17 -4.07 3.23
N GLU A 6 -16.16 -3.19 3.11
CA GLU A 6 -16.03 -1.94 2.36
C GLU A 6 -14.97 -1.03 2.97
N GLY A 7 -14.92 -0.90 4.30
CA GLY A 7 -13.89 -0.14 4.99
C GLY A 7 -12.48 -0.67 4.70
N LEU A 8 -12.29 -1.99 4.75
CA LEU A 8 -11.02 -2.62 4.39
C LEU A 8 -10.64 -2.36 2.93
N LEU A 9 -11.59 -2.45 1.99
CA LEU A 9 -11.33 -2.19 0.56
C LEU A 9 -10.97 -0.73 0.29
N GLN A 10 -11.61 0.22 0.96
CA GLN A 10 -11.24 1.63 0.87
C GLN A 10 -9.82 1.84 1.41
N GLU A 11 -9.51 1.20 2.53
CA GLU A 11 -8.19 1.33 3.13
C GLU A 11 -7.07 0.73 2.27
N GLN A 12 -7.35 -0.36 1.56
CA GLN A 12 -6.41 -0.92 0.57
C GLN A 12 -6.08 0.09 -0.54
N ARG A 13 -7.07 0.86 -1.02
CA ARG A 13 -6.86 1.93 -2.01
C ARG A 13 -6.01 3.07 -1.44
N ASP A 14 -6.27 3.44 -0.19
CA ASP A 14 -5.50 4.48 0.51
C ASP A 14 -4.04 4.05 0.72
N LEU A 15 -3.80 2.79 1.10
CA LEU A 15 -2.47 2.21 1.27
C LEU A 15 -1.72 2.18 -0.07
N TYR A 16 -2.36 1.76 -1.16
CA TYR A 16 -1.78 1.82 -2.49
C TYR A 16 -1.34 3.25 -2.85
N GLY A 17 -2.20 4.24 -2.61
CA GLY A 17 -1.86 5.64 -2.86
C GLY A 17 -0.72 6.16 -1.98
N ARG A 18 -0.56 5.65 -0.75
CA ARG A 18 0.57 6.00 0.13
C ARG A 18 1.87 5.36 -0.33
N ILE A 19 1.85 4.07 -0.65
CA ILE A 19 2.98 3.31 -1.19
C ILE A 19 3.50 3.99 -2.46
N SER A 20 2.63 4.24 -3.43
CA SER A 20 2.98 4.80 -4.75
C SER A 20 3.62 6.20 -4.71
N ARG A 21 3.49 6.94 -3.59
CA ARG A 21 3.95 8.32 -3.45
C ARG A 21 5.11 8.49 -2.47
N VAL A 22 5.67 7.41 -1.91
CA VAL A 22 6.74 7.53 -0.89
C VAL A 22 7.96 8.29 -1.43
N VAL A 23 8.43 7.98 -2.64
CA VAL A 23 9.57 8.65 -3.28
C VAL A 23 9.22 10.10 -3.63
N GLU A 24 8.01 10.35 -4.16
CA GLU A 24 7.55 11.71 -4.45
C GLU A 24 7.56 12.58 -3.18
N ASN A 25 7.11 12.01 -2.05
CA ASN A 25 7.09 12.68 -0.75
C ASN A 25 8.50 12.88 -0.17
N LEU A 26 9.47 12.04 -0.52
CA LEU A 26 10.87 12.27 -0.21
C LEU A 26 11.43 13.45 -1.03
N ARG A 27 11.17 13.46 -2.35
CA ARG A 27 11.63 14.51 -3.26
C ARG A 27 11.11 15.90 -2.86
N LYS A 28 9.89 15.97 -2.31
CA LYS A 28 9.30 17.21 -1.77
C LYS A 28 10.08 17.84 -0.61
N LEU A 29 11.00 17.11 0.05
CA LEU A 29 11.88 17.70 1.05
C LEU A 29 12.91 18.67 0.43
N GLY A 30 13.17 18.55 -0.88
CA GLY A 30 14.24 19.27 -1.57
C GLY A 30 15.60 18.58 -1.41
N GLN A 31 16.45 18.68 -2.42
CA GLN A 31 17.70 17.91 -2.52
C GLN A 31 18.62 18.08 -1.31
N ALA A 32 18.69 19.29 -0.74
CA ALA A 32 19.50 19.58 0.45
C ALA A 32 19.03 18.84 1.72
N ASN A 33 17.77 18.37 1.76
CA ASN A 33 17.17 17.72 2.92
C ASN A 33 17.00 16.20 2.75
N ILE A 34 17.40 15.64 1.60
CA ILE A 34 17.43 14.19 1.39
C ILE A 34 18.69 13.64 2.05
N THR A 35 18.58 13.38 3.35
CA THR A 35 19.64 12.74 4.14
C THR A 35 19.44 11.22 4.20
N GLN A 36 20.47 10.48 4.59
CA GLN A 36 20.36 9.05 4.86
C GLN A 36 19.24 8.73 5.87
N GLY A 37 19.10 9.55 6.91
CA GLY A 37 18.02 9.40 7.89
C GLY A 37 16.63 9.63 7.29
N ALA A 38 16.49 10.58 6.36
CA ALA A 38 15.24 10.80 5.64
C ALA A 38 14.87 9.60 4.75
N VAL A 39 15.85 9.04 4.02
CA VAL A 39 15.67 7.83 3.21
C VAL A 39 15.27 6.64 4.09
N GLN A 40 16.00 6.39 5.18
CA GLN A 40 15.70 5.31 6.10
C GLN A 40 14.30 5.43 6.71
N SER A 41 13.88 6.64 7.07
CA SER A 41 12.53 6.90 7.58
C SER A 41 11.45 6.57 6.54
N ARG A 42 11.72 6.81 5.25
CA ARG A 42 10.80 6.48 4.14
C ARG A 42 10.74 4.98 3.88
N LEU A 43 11.88 4.28 3.93
CA LEU A 43 11.92 2.81 3.83
C LEU A 43 11.11 2.15 4.96
N THR A 44 11.31 2.57 6.21
CA THR A 44 10.55 2.05 7.35
C THR A 44 9.05 2.32 7.21
N LEU A 45 8.67 3.49 6.71
CA LEU A 45 7.27 3.83 6.48
C LEU A 45 6.66 3.01 5.33
N LEU A 46 7.41 2.80 4.26
CA LEU A 46 7.01 1.99 3.10
C LEU A 46 6.76 0.54 3.53
N ASP A 47 7.69 -0.07 4.26
CA ASP A 47 7.54 -1.43 4.79
C ASP A 47 6.31 -1.54 5.71
N LYS A 48 6.08 -0.54 6.57
CA LYS A 48 4.88 -0.50 7.43
C LYS A 48 3.58 -0.45 6.64
N TYR A 49 3.52 0.31 5.55
CA TYR A 49 2.33 0.36 4.70
C TYR A 49 2.10 -0.96 3.97
N TRP A 50 3.17 -1.59 3.48
CA TRP A 50 3.11 -2.89 2.84
C TRP A 50 2.63 -3.99 3.80
N SER A 51 3.21 -4.12 5.00
CA SER A 51 2.77 -5.12 5.96
C SER A 51 1.30 -4.96 6.35
N ARG A 52 0.83 -3.71 6.56
CA ARG A 52 -0.59 -3.45 6.85
C ARG A 52 -1.49 -3.82 5.69
N PHE A 53 -1.03 -3.60 4.45
CA PHE A 53 -1.75 -4.00 3.25
C PHE A 53 -1.93 -5.53 3.20
N GLU A 54 -0.85 -6.29 3.43
CA GLU A 54 -0.86 -7.77 3.42
C GLU A 54 -1.75 -8.36 4.53
N GLU A 55 -1.70 -7.80 5.73
CA GLU A 55 -2.55 -8.20 6.86
C GLU A 55 -4.04 -8.03 6.51
N GLN A 56 -4.41 -6.87 5.97
CA GLN A 56 -5.79 -6.59 5.57
C GLN A 56 -6.23 -7.40 4.36
N HIS A 57 -5.33 -7.62 3.39
CA HIS A 57 -5.60 -8.50 2.26
C HIS A 57 -5.91 -9.93 2.72
N THR A 58 -5.16 -10.41 3.72
CA THR A 58 -5.39 -11.72 4.34
C THR A 58 -6.79 -11.77 4.96
N ILE A 59 -7.17 -10.76 5.77
CA ILE A 59 -8.52 -10.65 6.37
C ILE A 59 -9.60 -10.65 5.29
N LEU A 60 -9.44 -9.85 4.23
CA LEU A 60 -10.40 -9.79 3.11
C LEU A 60 -10.60 -11.17 2.47
N ARG A 61 -9.52 -11.94 2.30
CA ARG A 61 -9.57 -13.26 1.68
C ARG A 61 -10.10 -14.37 2.59
N THR A 62 -9.91 -14.27 3.89
CA THR A 62 -10.32 -15.30 4.86
C THR A 62 -11.71 -15.04 5.43
N GLU A 63 -12.02 -13.81 5.80
CA GLU A 63 -13.28 -13.43 6.47
C GLU A 63 -14.35 -12.90 5.49
N HIS A 64 -13.95 -12.38 4.32
CA HIS A 64 -14.85 -11.68 3.39
C HIS A 64 -14.83 -12.23 1.96
N LYS A 65 -14.39 -13.48 1.77
CA LYS A 65 -14.13 -14.11 0.47
C LYS A 65 -15.28 -13.96 -0.55
N ASP A 66 -16.52 -14.17 -0.13
CA ASP A 66 -17.67 -14.15 -1.06
C ASP A 66 -18.06 -12.73 -1.47
N ALA A 67 -17.95 -11.76 -0.55
CA ALA A 67 -18.11 -10.35 -0.87
C ALA A 67 -17.00 -9.87 -1.81
N LEU A 68 -15.75 -10.29 -1.56
CA LEU A 68 -14.57 -9.89 -2.32
C LEU A 68 -14.63 -10.31 -3.79
N LYS A 69 -15.15 -11.50 -4.11
CA LYS A 69 -15.27 -12.01 -5.50
C LYS A 69 -16.05 -11.07 -6.44
N GLN A 70 -17.00 -10.33 -5.90
CA GLN A 70 -17.84 -9.43 -6.69
C GLN A 70 -17.17 -8.08 -6.95
N GLN A 71 -16.11 -7.76 -6.20
CA GLN A 71 -15.45 -6.47 -6.20
C GLN A 71 -14.40 -6.37 -7.30
N ASP A 72 -14.18 -5.16 -7.81
CA ASP A 72 -13.13 -4.86 -8.78
C ASP A 72 -11.72 -5.14 -8.23
N TYR A 73 -11.57 -5.16 -6.90
CA TYR A 73 -10.33 -5.50 -6.22
C TYR A 73 -9.73 -6.83 -6.72
N THR A 74 -10.56 -7.87 -6.89
CA THR A 74 -10.09 -9.17 -7.41
C THR A 74 -9.99 -9.19 -8.93
N LYS A 75 -10.92 -8.53 -9.64
CA LYS A 75 -10.96 -8.56 -11.11
C LYS A 75 -9.83 -7.75 -11.76
N SER A 76 -9.35 -6.70 -11.09
CA SER A 76 -8.35 -5.77 -11.61
C SER A 76 -6.92 -6.12 -11.23
N ASP A 77 -6.70 -7.29 -10.63
CA ASP A 77 -5.42 -7.74 -10.09
C ASP A 77 -4.77 -6.68 -9.17
N PHE A 78 -5.58 -6.12 -8.28
CA PHE A 78 -5.19 -4.96 -7.49
C PHE A 78 -3.98 -5.24 -6.60
N VAL A 79 -3.88 -6.46 -6.06
CA VAL A 79 -2.77 -6.88 -5.19
C VAL A 79 -1.44 -6.79 -5.92
N SER A 80 -1.34 -7.34 -7.13
CA SER A 80 -0.11 -7.30 -7.93
C SER A 80 0.28 -5.87 -8.28
N LYS A 81 -0.69 -4.98 -8.56
CA LYS A 81 -0.41 -3.55 -8.76
C LYS A 81 0.20 -2.88 -7.52
N VAL A 82 -0.29 -3.22 -6.33
CA VAL A 82 0.28 -2.66 -5.08
C VAL A 82 1.66 -3.23 -4.81
N GLU A 83 1.88 -4.52 -5.10
CA GLU A 83 3.18 -5.17 -4.97
C GLU A 83 4.22 -4.55 -5.89
N GLU A 84 3.90 -4.36 -7.17
CA GLU A 84 4.76 -3.65 -8.13
C GLU A 84 5.11 -2.25 -7.63
N ALA A 85 4.12 -1.48 -7.19
CA ALA A 85 4.37 -0.16 -6.64
C ALA A 85 5.27 -0.19 -5.39
N TYR A 86 5.12 -1.19 -4.53
CA TYR A 86 6.02 -1.35 -3.38
C TYR A 86 7.46 -1.62 -3.83
N GLN A 87 7.67 -2.56 -4.75
CA GLN A 87 8.99 -2.91 -5.26
C GLN A 87 9.65 -1.74 -5.99
N ASP A 88 8.91 -1.00 -6.82
CA ASP A 88 9.41 0.15 -7.56
C ASP A 88 9.89 1.26 -6.61
N GLN A 89 9.07 1.57 -5.59
CA GLN A 89 9.40 2.62 -4.63
C GLN A 89 10.58 2.19 -3.74
N LYS A 90 10.62 0.93 -3.31
CA LYS A 90 11.72 0.38 -2.51
C LYS A 90 13.04 0.34 -3.27
N SER A 91 13.00 -0.01 -4.55
CA SER A 91 14.19 -0.06 -5.41
C SER A 91 14.75 1.33 -5.76
N THR A 92 13.92 2.37 -5.63
CA THR A 92 14.30 3.77 -5.92
C THR A 92 14.88 4.49 -4.70
N LEU A 93 14.49 4.08 -3.48
CA LEU A 93 14.95 4.66 -2.22
C LEU A 93 16.35 4.17 -1.85
#